data_AF-A0A9E5QXZ8-F1
#
_entry.id   AF-A0A9E5QXZ8-F1
#
_cell.length_a   1.000
_cell.length_b   1.000
_cell.length_c   1.000
_cell.angle_alpha   90.00
_cell.angle_beta   90.00
_cell.angle_gamma   90.00
#
_symmetry.space_group_name_H-M   'P 1'
#
loop_
_entity.id
_entity.type
_entity.pdbx_description
1 polymer ?
#
loop_
_entity_poly.entity_id
_entity_poly.type
_entity_poly.pdbx_seq_one_letter_code
_entity_poly.pdbx_strand_id
1 'polypeptide(L)'
;MMVPLLIAVSYLPDFQLAYPRYKPGAWEYYRGIWPAYTIIGFELSYVLQFVMLELFFRGFMVMALRPFLGEAAVFPMVGVYVFLHFSKPLAETLGSFFGGLVLGSTAFYSGSILGGILVHVGVALLMEALAYWQIWA
;
A
#
# COMPACT_ATOMS: atom_id res chain seq x y z
N MET A 1 2.43 -0.87 -14.54
CA MET A 1 2.12 -2.24 -15.02
C MET A 1 2.03 -3.20 -13.83
N MET A 2 0.97 -3.12 -13.02
CA MET A 2 0.71 -4.06 -11.90
C MET A 2 -0.63 -4.77 -12.03
N VAL A 3 -1.57 -4.20 -12.79
CA VAL A 3 -2.95 -4.69 -12.91
C VAL A 3 -3.05 -6.15 -13.38
N PRO A 4 -2.37 -6.60 -14.47
CA PRO A 4 -2.48 -8.00 -14.90
C PRO A 4 -1.95 -8.98 -13.85
N LEU A 5 -0.87 -8.62 -13.14
CA LEU A 5 -0.32 -9.44 -12.07
C LEU A 5 -1.31 -9.54 -10.91
N LEU A 6 -1.90 -8.43 -10.48
CA LEU A 6 -2.87 -8.41 -9.38
C LEU A 6 -4.12 -9.22 -9.71
N ILE A 7 -4.61 -9.15 -10.96
CA ILE A 7 -5.72 -10.00 -11.43
C ILE A 7 -5.32 -11.48 -11.32
N ALA A 8 -4.16 -11.87 -11.83
CA ALA A 8 -3.71 -13.26 -11.76
C ALA A 8 -3.54 -13.77 -10.32
N VAL A 9 -2.93 -12.95 -9.45
CA VAL A 9 -2.75 -13.27 -8.02
C VAL A 9 -4.08 -13.33 -7.28
N SER A 10 -5.13 -12.63 -7.74
CA SER A 10 -6.44 -12.64 -7.07
C SER A 10 -7.13 -14.01 -7.03
N TYR A 11 -6.73 -14.93 -7.90
CA TYR A 11 -7.23 -16.32 -7.93
C TYR A 11 -6.44 -17.26 -7.01
N LEU A 12 -5.37 -16.80 -6.37
CA LEU A 12 -4.56 -17.63 -5.48
C LEU A 12 -5.17 -17.70 -4.07
N PRO A 13 -5.10 -18.86 -3.38
CA PRO A 13 -5.64 -19.03 -2.04
C PRO A 13 -5.09 -18.02 -1.02
N ASP A 14 -3.78 -17.73 -1.08
CA ASP A 14 -3.13 -16.79 -0.15
C ASP A 14 -3.68 -15.37 -0.29
N PHE A 15 -4.04 -14.97 -1.51
CA PHE A 15 -4.66 -13.66 -1.75
C PHE A 15 -6.07 -13.60 -1.14
N GLN A 16 -6.89 -14.62 -1.39
CA GLN A 16 -8.26 -14.70 -0.86
C GLN A 16 -8.30 -14.84 0.67
N LEU A 17 -7.24 -15.40 1.26
CA LEU A 17 -7.08 -15.44 2.71
C LEU A 17 -6.81 -14.03 3.26
N ALA A 18 -5.92 -13.28 2.60
CA ALA A 18 -5.44 -11.97 3.04
C ALA A 18 -6.40 -10.81 2.75
N TYR A 19 -7.19 -10.89 1.66
CA TYR A 19 -8.09 -9.84 1.19
C TYR A 19 -9.55 -10.34 1.08
N PRO A 20 -10.57 -9.48 1.29
CA PRO A 20 -10.45 -8.09 1.74
C PRO A 20 -9.88 -8.02 3.16
N ARG A 21 -9.14 -6.95 3.44
CA ARG A 21 -8.39 -6.81 4.71
C ARG A 21 -9.33 -6.67 5.90
N TYR A 22 -10.47 -6.03 5.70
CA TYR A 22 -11.53 -5.92 6.69
C TYR A 22 -12.69 -6.85 6.33
N LYS A 23 -13.10 -7.66 7.30
CA LYS A 23 -14.20 -8.62 7.19
C LYS A 23 -15.24 -8.25 8.25
N PRO A 24 -16.44 -7.79 7.86
CA PRO A 24 -17.51 -7.50 8.80
C PRO A 24 -17.81 -8.72 9.69
N GLY A 25 -18.16 -8.48 10.95
CA GLY A 25 -18.32 -9.53 11.96
C GLY A 25 -19.66 -9.50 12.70
N ALA A 26 -19.72 -10.29 13.77
CA ALA A 26 -20.91 -10.42 14.61
C ALA A 26 -21.28 -9.14 15.36
N TRP A 27 -20.32 -8.24 15.56
CA TRP A 27 -20.52 -6.96 16.22
C TRP A 27 -21.45 -6.04 15.43
N GLU A 28 -21.18 -5.89 14.13
CA GLU A 28 -21.98 -5.07 13.22
C GLU A 28 -23.42 -5.59 13.17
N TYR A 29 -23.57 -6.93 13.10
CA TYR A 29 -24.87 -7.60 13.16
C TYR A 29 -25.60 -7.32 14.48
N TYR A 30 -24.93 -7.51 15.62
CA TYR A 30 -25.52 -7.29 16.95
C TYR A 30 -25.95 -5.83 17.17
N ARG A 31 -25.23 -4.87 16.59
CA ARG A 31 -25.54 -3.44 16.68
C ARG A 31 -26.50 -2.94 15.58
N GLY A 32 -26.93 -3.80 14.66
CA GLY A 32 -27.77 -3.41 13.52
C GLY A 32 -27.09 -2.40 12.59
N ILE A 33 -25.75 -2.37 12.57
CA ILE A 33 -24.98 -1.49 11.70
C ILE A 33 -24.83 -2.17 10.35
N TRP A 34 -25.19 -1.47 9.28
CA TRP A 34 -25.02 -2.00 7.93
C TRP A 34 -23.52 -2.17 7.62
N PRO A 35 -23.05 -3.35 7.18
CA PRO A 35 -21.62 -3.62 6.96
C PRO A 35 -20.92 -2.63 6.01
N ALA A 36 -21.67 -2.01 5.09
CA ALA A 36 -21.14 -1.00 4.18
C ALA A 36 -20.48 0.17 4.92
N TYR A 37 -21.03 0.60 6.07
CA TYR A 37 -20.48 1.73 6.82
C TYR A 37 -19.11 1.42 7.42
N THR A 38 -18.92 0.21 7.96
CA THR A 38 -17.64 -0.18 8.55
C THR A 38 -16.61 -0.52 7.49
N ILE A 39 -17.03 -1.11 6.36
CA ILE A 39 -16.18 -1.29 5.17
C ILE A 39 -15.68 0.07 4.67
N ILE A 40 -16.56 1.02 4.40
CA ILE A 40 -16.18 2.36 3.91
C ILE A 40 -15.26 3.07 4.93
N GLY A 41 -15.58 2.99 6.22
CA GLY A 41 -14.74 3.56 7.27
C GLY A 41 -13.33 2.94 7.31
N PHE A 42 -13.23 1.63 7.10
CA PHE A 42 -11.95 0.94 6.96
C PHE A 42 -11.20 1.38 5.70
N GLU A 43 -11.84 1.37 4.53
CA GLU A 43 -11.20 1.75 3.25
C GLU A 43 -10.66 3.17 3.29
N LEU A 44 -11.41 4.12 3.86
CA LEU A 44 -10.94 5.50 4.04
C LEU A 44 -9.70 5.58 4.95
N SER A 45 -9.71 4.82 6.04
CA SER A 45 -8.58 4.73 6.97
C SER A 45 -7.38 4.07 6.32
N TYR A 46 -7.60 3.06 5.47
CA TYR A 46 -6.58 2.32 4.73
C TYR A 46 -5.94 3.17 3.63
N VAL A 47 -6.74 3.94 2.88
CA VAL A 47 -6.23 4.96 1.94
C VAL A 47 -5.40 6.00 2.68
N LEU A 48 -5.91 6.53 3.80
CA LEU A 48 -5.20 7.52 4.60
C LEU A 48 -3.86 6.97 5.11
N GLN A 49 -3.81 5.71 5.52
CA GLN A 49 -2.57 5.05 5.92
C GLN A 49 -1.51 5.12 4.81
N PHE A 50 -1.87 4.83 3.55
CA PHE A 50 -0.92 4.92 2.44
C PHE A 50 -0.52 6.35 2.09
N VAL A 51 -1.42 7.31 2.24
CA VAL A 51 -1.07 8.73 2.10
C VAL A 51 -0.04 9.15 3.15
N MET A 52 -0.24 8.75 4.41
CA MET A 52 0.71 9.03 5.49
C MET A 52 2.03 8.29 5.31
N LEU A 53 1.99 7.06 4.78
CA LEU A 53 3.18 6.31 4.41
C LEU A 53 4.00 7.08 3.36
N GLU A 54 3.36 7.57 2.30
CA GLU A 54 4.05 8.36 1.26
C GLU A 54 4.57 9.69 1.77
N LEU A 55 3.80 10.37 2.63
CA LEU A 55 4.23 11.59 3.28
C LEU A 55 5.49 11.35 4.12
N PHE A 56 5.58 10.23 4.82
CA PHE A 56 6.76 9.89 5.62
C PHE A 56 7.95 9.47 4.76
N PHE A 57 7.79 8.46 3.90
CA PHE A 57 8.92 7.92 3.14
C PHE A 57 9.41 8.88 2.06
N ARG A 58 8.51 9.43 1.24
CA ARG A 58 8.92 10.30 0.12
C ARG A 58 8.93 11.77 0.54
N GLY A 59 7.94 12.20 1.32
CA GLY A 59 7.87 13.57 1.82
C GLY A 59 9.00 13.89 2.79
N PHE A 60 9.09 13.16 3.90
CA PHE A 60 10.08 13.42 4.92
C PHE A 60 11.45 12.81 4.58
N MET A 61 11.55 11.48 4.45
CA MET A 61 12.88 10.84 4.33
C MET A 61 13.61 11.16 3.02
N VAL A 62 12.90 11.39 1.91
CA VAL A 62 13.53 11.78 0.64
C VAL A 62 13.56 13.29 0.48
N MET A 63 12.41 13.97 0.39
CA MET A 63 12.39 15.38 0.02
C MET A 63 12.87 16.32 1.14
N ALA A 64 12.48 16.09 2.40
CA ALA A 64 12.93 16.95 3.49
C ALA A 64 14.43 16.75 3.82
N LEU A 65 14.96 15.54 3.61
CA LEU A 65 16.39 15.25 3.82
C LEU A 65 17.28 15.51 2.60
N ARG A 66 16.69 15.77 1.42
CA ARG A 66 17.41 16.09 0.17
C ARG A 66 18.48 17.18 0.34
N PRO A 67 18.29 18.29 1.06
CA PRO A 67 19.33 19.31 1.24
C PRO A 67 20.56 18.83 2.01
N PHE A 68 20.42 17.78 2.83
CA PHE A 68 21.50 17.27 3.69
C PHE A 68 22.21 16.06 3.07
N LEU A 69 21.48 15.19 2.39
CA LEU A 69 21.99 13.91 1.89
C LEU A 69 22.11 13.85 0.36
N GLY A 70 21.53 14.82 -0.36
CA GLY A 70 21.44 14.75 -1.82
C GLY A 70 20.72 13.47 -2.28
N GLU A 71 21.18 12.89 -3.40
CA GLU A 71 20.62 11.64 -3.95
C GLU A 71 20.72 10.46 -2.97
N ALA A 72 21.67 10.50 -2.03
CA ALA A 72 21.84 9.44 -1.06
C ALA A 72 20.65 9.32 -0.08
N ALA A 73 19.76 10.33 0.00
CA ALA A 73 18.53 10.28 0.82
C ALA A 73 17.62 9.07 0.48
N VAL A 74 17.69 8.56 -0.76
CA VAL A 74 16.89 7.41 -1.20
C VAL A 74 17.32 6.12 -0.48
N PHE A 75 18.61 5.90 -0.22
CA PHE A 75 19.10 4.65 0.37
C PHE A 75 18.64 4.39 1.81
N PRO A 76 18.76 5.32 2.79
CA PRO A 76 18.24 5.11 4.13
C PRO A 76 16.71 4.97 4.12
N MET A 77 16.02 5.70 3.24
CA MET A 77 14.58 5.53 3.03
C MET A 77 14.24 4.10 2.60
N VAL A 78 14.92 3.57 1.57
CA VAL A 78 14.75 2.19 1.11
C VAL A 78 15.06 1.20 2.22
N GLY A 79 16.13 1.41 2.99
CA GLY A 79 16.47 0.54 4.12
C GLY A 79 15.33 0.42 5.14
N VAL A 80 14.75 1.55 5.57
CA VAL A 80 13.61 1.55 6.50
C VAL A 80 12.36 0.96 5.84
N TYR A 81 12.14 1.24 4.56
CA TYR A 81 10.97 0.72 3.84
C TYR A 81 11.03 -0.80 3.67
N VAL A 82 12.19 -1.37 3.38
CA VAL A 82 12.39 -2.83 3.30
C VAL A 82 12.24 -3.47 4.69
N PHE A 83 12.76 -2.82 5.74
CA PHE A 83 12.60 -3.30 7.11
C PHE A 83 11.12 -3.47 7.51
N LEU A 84 10.24 -2.57 7.08
CA LEU A 84 8.78 -2.72 7.28
C LEU A 84 8.19 -3.98 6.65
N HIS A 85 8.87 -4.58 5.67
CA HIS A 85 8.41 -5.76 4.96
C HIS A 85 9.09 -7.06 5.44
N PHE A 86 9.88 -7.05 6.52
CA PHE A 86 10.57 -8.25 7.00
C PHE A 86 9.65 -9.36 7.51
N SER A 87 8.43 -9.04 7.92
CA SER A 87 7.42 -10.03 8.33
C SER A 87 6.53 -10.52 7.16
N LYS A 88 6.81 -10.07 5.93
CA LYS A 88 6.04 -10.36 4.73
C LYS A 88 6.69 -11.48 3.91
N PRO A 89 5.97 -12.09 2.95
CA PRO A 89 6.56 -13.02 2.00
C PRO A 89 7.80 -12.44 1.33
N LEU A 90 8.80 -13.28 1.06
CA LEU A 90 10.09 -12.85 0.49
C LEU A 90 9.93 -12.00 -0.78
N ALA A 91 8.97 -12.34 -1.63
CA ALA A 91 8.68 -11.59 -2.85
C ALA A 91 8.23 -10.14 -2.56
N GLU A 92 7.44 -9.92 -1.51
CA GLU A 92 7.05 -8.57 -1.07
C GLU A 92 8.23 -7.81 -0.48
N THR A 93 9.09 -8.46 0.32
CA THR A 93 10.28 -7.83 0.88
C THR A 93 11.26 -7.41 -0.22
N LEU A 94 11.56 -8.30 -1.18
CA LEU A 94 12.40 -7.97 -2.33
C LEU A 94 11.74 -6.91 -3.23
N GLY A 95 10.43 -7.04 -3.47
CA GLY A 95 9.65 -6.05 -4.21
C GLY A 95 9.70 -4.67 -3.57
N SER A 96 9.69 -4.58 -2.24
CA SER A 96 9.77 -3.31 -1.51
C SER A 96 11.12 -2.61 -1.70
N PHE A 97 12.21 -3.35 -1.89
CA PHE A 97 13.52 -2.76 -2.20
C PHE A 97 13.49 -2.05 -3.55
N PHE A 98 13.08 -2.76 -4.60
CA PHE A 98 13.01 -2.19 -5.96
C PHE A 98 11.94 -1.10 -6.07
N GLY A 99 10.75 -1.32 -5.48
CA GLY A 99 9.67 -0.32 -5.44
C GLY A 99 10.07 0.92 -4.66
N GLY A 100 10.79 0.74 -3.55
CA GLY A 100 11.41 1.82 -2.77
C GLY A 100 12.39 2.64 -3.62
N LEU A 101 13.32 1.98 -4.32
CA LEU A 101 14.29 2.67 -5.19
C LEU A 101 13.61 3.46 -6.30
N VAL A 102 12.65 2.85 -7.02
CA VAL A 102 11.94 3.50 -8.13
C VAL A 102 11.15 4.70 -7.63
N LEU A 103 10.23 4.50 -6.68
CA LEU A 103 9.37 5.58 -6.20
C LEU A 103 10.14 6.64 -5.41
N GLY A 104 11.17 6.25 -4.67
CA GLY A 104 12.06 7.17 -3.96
C GLY A 104 12.83 8.07 -4.91
N SER A 105 13.43 7.49 -5.96
CA SER A 105 14.14 8.25 -6.99
C SER A 105 13.20 9.15 -7.77
N THR A 106 12.00 8.65 -8.15
CA THR A 106 10.99 9.47 -8.80
C THR A 106 10.59 10.66 -7.93
N ALA A 107 10.34 10.46 -6.64
CA ALA A 107 10.00 11.55 -5.73
C ALA A 107 11.16 12.55 -5.59
N PHE A 108 12.41 12.08 -5.52
CA PHE A 108 13.59 12.94 -5.44
C PHE A 108 13.71 13.90 -6.63
N TYR A 109 13.61 13.37 -7.86
CA TYR A 109 13.77 14.16 -9.08
C TYR A 109 12.53 14.97 -9.45
N SER A 110 11.33 14.43 -9.23
CA SER A 110 10.07 15.14 -9.54
C SER A 110 9.68 16.17 -8.49
N GLY A 111 10.18 16.05 -7.26
CA GLY A 111 9.75 16.89 -6.14
C GLY A 111 8.29 16.67 -5.73
N SER A 112 7.71 15.50 -6.05
CA SER A 112 6.32 15.18 -5.78
C SER A 112 6.13 13.78 -5.22
N ILE A 113 5.29 13.66 -4.19
CA ILE A 113 4.84 12.37 -3.65
C ILE A 113 3.62 11.81 -4.38
N LEU A 114 2.99 12.59 -5.27
CA LEU A 114 1.69 12.23 -5.84
C LEU A 114 1.76 10.92 -6.63
N GLY A 115 2.85 10.68 -7.36
CA GLY A 115 3.05 9.42 -8.08
C GLY A 115 3.07 8.20 -7.15
N GLY A 116 3.73 8.33 -6.00
CA GLY A 116 3.75 7.28 -4.98
C GLY A 116 2.38 7.06 -4.33
N ILE A 117 1.65 8.15 -4.04
CA ILE A 117 0.27 8.06 -3.51
C ILE A 117 -0.63 7.31 -4.48
N LEU A 118 -0.63 7.69 -5.75
CA LEU A 118 -1.47 7.06 -6.77
C LEU A 118 -1.15 5.57 -6.94
N VAL A 119 0.14 5.21 -6.91
CA VAL A 119 0.56 3.80 -7.02
C VAL A 119 0.13 3.00 -5.79
N HIS A 120 0.45 3.46 -4.57
CA HIS A 120 0.11 2.71 -3.36
C HIS A 120 -1.39 2.62 -3.12
N VAL A 121 -2.11 3.75 -3.19
CA VAL A 121 -3.57 3.77 -3.03
C VAL A 121 -4.24 2.97 -4.15
N GLY A 122 -3.78 3.12 -5.38
CA GLY A 122 -4.32 2.39 -6.53
C GLY A 122 -4.14 0.88 -6.40
N VAL A 123 -2.95 0.41 -5.99
CA VAL A 123 -2.69 -1.01 -5.75
C VAL A 123 -3.53 -1.53 -4.58
N ALA A 124 -3.58 -0.78 -3.47
CA ALA A 124 -4.36 -1.16 -2.29
C ALA A 124 -5.84 -1.34 -2.62
N LEU A 125 -6.47 -0.33 -3.23
CA LEU A 125 -7.88 -0.37 -3.60
C LEU A 125 -8.18 -1.42 -4.68
N LEU A 126 -7.26 -1.64 -5.62
CA LEU A 126 -7.44 -2.69 -6.63
C LEU A 126 -7.41 -4.09 -6.00
N MET A 127 -6.58 -4.34 -5.00
CA MET A 127 -6.58 -5.61 -4.28
C MET A 127 -7.89 -5.84 -3.53
N GLU A 128 -8.39 -4.82 -2.82
CA GLU A 128 -9.70 -4.92 -2.14
C GLU A 128 -10.82 -5.16 -3.17
N ALA A 129 -10.85 -4.41 -4.27
CA ALA A 129 -11.86 -4.56 -5.32
C ALA A 129 -11.83 -5.95 -5.97
N LEU A 130 -10.64 -6.48 -6.27
CA LEU A 130 -10.49 -7.84 -6.79
C LEU A 130 -10.93 -8.89 -5.77
N ALA A 131 -10.66 -8.70 -4.49
CA ALA A 131 -11.10 -9.63 -3.46
C ALA A 131 -12.63 -9.63 -3.31
N TYR A 132 -13.26 -8.45 -3.31
CA TYR A 132 -14.73 -8.38 -3.37
C TYR A 132 -15.26 -9.04 -4.65
N TRP A 133 -14.63 -8.81 -5.81
CA TRP A 133 -15.03 -9.47 -7.05
C TRP A 133 -15.02 -11.00 -6.90
N GLN A 134 -13.97 -11.60 -6.32
CA GLN A 134 -13.91 -13.05 -6.10
C GLN A 134 -14.94 -13.59 -5.10
N ILE A 135 -15.49 -12.74 -4.21
CA ILE A 135 -16.54 -13.13 -3.26
C ILE A 135 -17.93 -13.11 -3.92
N TRP A 136 -18.16 -12.19 -4.85
CA TRP A 136 -19.48 -11.92 -5.43
C TRP A 136 -19.67 -12.44 -6.87
N ALA A 137 -18.58 -12.77 -7.58
CA ALA A 137 -18.60 -13.34 -8.93
C ALA A 137 -18.82 -14.87 -8.90
#